data_AF-A0A658NHI5-F1
#
_entry.id   AF-A0A658NHI5-F1
#
_cell.length_a   1.000
_cell.length_b   1.000
_cell.length_c   1.000
_cell.angle_alpha   90.00
_cell.angle_beta   90.00
_cell.angle_gamma   90.00
#
_symmetry.space_group_name_H-M   'P 1'
#
loop_
_entity.id
_entity.type
_entity.pdbx_description
1 polymer ?
#
loop_
_entity_poly.entity_id
_entity_poly.type
_entity_poly.pdbx_seq_one_letter_code
_entity_poly.pdbx_strand_id
1 'polypeptide(L)'
;LEEAQVVLDYLPMTVQKRIADGLNLPLAQVYGVVTFYSFFTMKPRGRHTVLVCLGTACYVRGGKSIAENIVKEYKVEEGET
;
A
#
# COMPACT_ATOMS: atom_id res chain seq x y z
N LEU A 1 -13.49 -2.72 -8.87
CA LEU A 1 -12.24 -2.90 -8.07
C LEU A 1 -11.72 -1.55 -7.59
N GLU A 2 -11.59 -0.58 -8.49
CA GLU A 2 -11.18 0.79 -8.15
C GLU A 2 -12.12 1.48 -7.15
N GLU A 3 -13.44 1.45 -7.36
CA GLU A 3 -14.44 1.97 -6.41
C GLU A 3 -14.37 1.29 -5.03
N ALA A 4 -14.16 -0.03 -5.00
CA ALA A 4 -14.03 -0.77 -3.75
C ALA A 4 -12.77 -0.38 -2.97
N GLN A 5 -11.68 -0.07 -3.68
CA GLN A 5 -10.44 0.39 -3.05
C GLN A 5 -10.56 1.83 -2.55
N VAL A 6 -11.26 2.72 -3.25
CA VAL A 6 -11.52 4.10 -2.78
C VAL A 6 -12.33 4.09 -1.47
N VAL A 7 -13.23 3.12 -1.30
CA VAL A 7 -14.08 3.01 -0.10
C VAL A 7 -13.39 2.28 1.05
N LEU A 8 -12.52 1.30 0.77
CA LEU A 8 -11.95 0.41 1.78
C LEU A 8 -10.46 0.64 2.09
N ASP A 9 -9.75 1.48 1.31
CA ASP A 9 -8.30 1.75 1.37
C ASP A 9 -7.39 0.54 1.07
N TYR A 10 -7.88 -0.68 1.30
CA TYR A 10 -7.22 -1.96 1.04
C TYR A 10 -8.24 -3.06 0.66
N LEU A 11 -7.78 -4.11 -0.03
CA LEU A 11 -8.63 -5.21 -0.50
C LEU A 11 -8.32 -6.51 0.25
N PRO A 12 -8.94 -6.77 1.42
CA PRO A 12 -8.78 -8.03 2.13
C PRO A 12 -9.42 -9.20 1.36
N MET A 13 -8.99 -10.42 1.67
CA MET A 13 -9.40 -11.63 0.94
C MET A 13 -10.92 -11.88 0.96
N THR A 14 -11.61 -11.44 2.01
CA THR A 14 -13.09 -11.47 2.11
C THR A 14 -13.77 -10.57 1.08
N VAL A 15 -13.20 -9.40 0.80
CA VAL A 15 -13.69 -8.46 -0.22
C VAL A 15 -13.38 -9.02 -1.61
N GLN A 16 -12.17 -9.56 -1.81
CA GLN A 16 -11.80 -10.20 -3.07
C GLN A 16 -12.73 -11.38 -3.41
N LYS A 17 -13.09 -12.20 -2.42
CA LYS A 17 -14.06 -13.29 -2.59
C LYS A 17 -15.44 -12.77 -3.00
N ARG A 18 -15.93 -11.73 -2.34
CA ARG A 18 -17.24 -11.13 -2.67
C ARG A 18 -17.27 -10.51 -4.07
N ILE A 19 -16.16 -9.95 -4.53
CA ILE A 19 -15.99 -9.44 -5.90
C ILE A 19 -15.93 -10.60 -6.90
N ALA A 20 -15.20 -11.67 -6.58
CA ALA A 20 -15.12 -12.87 -7.41
C ALA A 20 -16.49 -13.52 -7.61
N ASP A 21 -17.26 -13.66 -6.52
CA ASP A 21 -18.63 -14.18 -6.53
C ASP A 21 -19.57 -13.28 -7.36
N GLY A 22 -19.46 -11.96 -7.21
CA GLY A 22 -20.28 -10.99 -7.96
C GLY A 22 -19.96 -10.88 -9.45
N LEU A 23 -18.71 -11.15 -9.84
CA LEU A 23 -18.26 -11.16 -11.23
C LEU A 23 -18.29 -12.57 -11.86
N ASN A 24 -18.66 -13.58 -11.07
CA ASN A 24 -18.62 -15.00 -11.45
C ASN A 24 -17.25 -15.44 -12.01
N LEU A 25 -16.17 -14.95 -11.38
CA LEU A 25 -14.78 -15.23 -11.74
C LEU A 25 -14.10 -16.08 -10.66
N PRO A 26 -13.10 -16.90 -11.01
CA PRO A 26 -12.29 -17.60 -10.01
C PRO A 26 -11.54 -16.62 -9.10
N LEU A 27 -11.49 -16.91 -7.79
CA LEU A 27 -10.73 -16.11 -6.83
C LEU A 27 -9.27 -15.93 -7.24
N ALA A 28 -8.66 -16.96 -7.84
CA ALA A 28 -7.28 -16.92 -8.33
C ALA A 28 -7.06 -15.83 -9.39
N GLN A 29 -8.05 -15.55 -10.23
CA GLN A 29 -7.97 -14.52 -11.25
C GLN A 29 -8.05 -13.12 -10.63
N VAL A 30 -8.96 -12.92 -9.66
CA VAL A 30 -9.06 -11.66 -8.90
C VAL A 30 -7.78 -11.42 -8.10
N TYR A 31 -7.25 -12.45 -7.43
CA TYR A 31 -5.99 -12.37 -6.69
C TYR A 31 -4.80 -12.04 -7.61
N GLY A 32 -4.76 -12.60 -8.81
CA GLY A 32 -3.75 -12.28 -9.82
C GLY A 32 -3.79 -10.80 -10.23
N VAL A 33 -4.99 -10.24 -10.45
CA VAL A 33 -5.14 -8.81 -10.78
C VAL A 33 -4.72 -7.91 -9.60
N VAL A 34 -5.11 -8.27 -8.38
CA VAL A 34 -4.77 -7.51 -7.16
C VAL A 34 -3.26 -7.54 -6.87
N THR A 35 -2.57 -8.65 -7.14
CA THR A 35 -1.12 -8.75 -6.95
C THR A 35 -0.31 -8.15 -8.10
N PHE A 36 -0.86 -8.13 -9.32
CA PHE A 36 -0.17 -7.59 -10.50
C PHE A 36 -0.13 -6.06 -10.52
N TYR A 37 -1.23 -5.39 -10.14
CA TYR A 37 -1.28 -3.93 -10.12
C TYR A 37 -0.84 -3.39 -8.76
N SER A 38 0.30 -2.70 -8.71
CA SER A 38 0.83 -2.02 -7.51
C SER A 38 -0.11 -0.97 -6.93
N PHE A 39 -1.17 -0.60 -7.66
CA PHE A 39 -2.25 0.23 -7.18
C PHE A 39 -3.02 -0.45 -6.03
N PHE A 40 -3.31 -1.75 -6.12
CA PHE A 40 -4.04 -2.47 -5.08
C PHE A 40 -3.13 -2.84 -3.92
N THR A 41 -3.50 -2.42 -2.70
CA THR A 41 -2.78 -2.81 -1.48
C THR A 41 -3.62 -3.83 -0.69
N MET A 42 -3.00 -4.93 -0.27
CA MET A 42 -3.64 -5.95 0.58
C MET A 42 -3.52 -5.65 2.08
N LYS A 43 -2.59 -4.78 2.46
CA LYS A 43 -2.42 -4.27 3.82
C LYS A 43 -3.14 -2.93 3.98
N PRO A 44 -3.70 -2.64 5.17
CA PRO A 44 -4.23 -1.31 5.46
C PRO A 44 -3.13 -0.27 5.26
N ARG A 45 -3.40 0.79 4.50
CA ARG A 45 -2.49 1.92 4.41
C ARG A 45 -2.78 2.86 5.56
N GLY A 46 -1.74 3.45 6.14
CA GLY A 46 -1.90 4.49 7.14
C GLY A 46 -2.67 5.68 6.56
N ARG A 47 -3.47 6.35 7.40
CA ARG A 47 -4.24 7.54 6.99
C ARG A 47 -3.39 8.63 6.33
N HIS A 48 -2.09 8.67 6.63
CA HIS A 48 -1.12 9.57 6.02
C HIS A 48 0.05 8.74 5.46
N THR A 49 0.24 8.74 4.14
CA THR A 49 1.41 8.14 3.50
C THR A 49 2.52 9.19 3.45
N VAL A 50 3.65 8.94 4.12
CA VAL A 50 4.83 9.81 4.08
C VAL A 50 5.83 9.25 3.07
N LEU A 51 6.21 10.06 2.07
CA LEU A 51 7.25 9.71 1.10
C LEU A 51 8.49 10.58 1.32
N VAL A 52 9.64 9.93 1.54
CA VAL A 52 10.93 10.61 1.70
C VAL A 52 11.79 10.34 0.47
N CYS A 53 12.30 11.41 -0.15
CA CYS A 53 13.24 11.30 -1.26
C CYS A 53 14.61 10.82 -0.76
N LEU A 54 15.06 9.65 -1.24
CA LEU A 54 16.40 9.12 -1.01
C LEU A 54 17.28 9.14 -2.29
N GLY A 55 16.90 9.94 -3.29
CA GLY A 55 17.73 10.16 -4.48
C GLY A 55 19.06 10.83 -4.12
N THR A 56 20.06 10.75 -5.00
CA THR A 56 21.44 11.24 -4.74
C THR A 56 21.49 12.69 -4.26
N ALA A 57 20.71 13.58 -4.87
CA ALA A 57 20.62 14.99 -4.46
C ALA A 57 20.00 15.17 -3.06
N CYS A 58 18.96 14.39 -2.73
CA CYS A 58 18.31 14.42 -1.42
C CYS A 58 19.21 13.79 -0.36
N TYR A 59 19.92 12.72 -0.69
CA TYR A 59 20.82 12.00 0.21
C TYR A 59 21.94 12.89 0.74
N VAL A 60 22.63 13.62 -0.14
CA VAL A 60 23.72 14.54 0.24
C VAL A 60 23.20 15.73 1.06
N ARG A 61 21.94 16.13 0.87
CA ARG A 61 21.28 17.19 1.66
C ARG A 61 20.68 16.72 2.98
N GLY A 62 20.87 15.46 3.37
CA GLY A 62 20.38 14.93 4.65
C GLY A 62 19.00 14.26 4.58
N GLY A 63 18.53 13.86 3.39
CA GLY A 63 17.28 13.12 3.23
C GLY A 63 17.24 11.81 4.03
N LYS A 64 18.40 11.16 4.21
CA LYS A 64 18.51 9.98 5.09
C LYS A 64 18.22 10.33 6.55
N SER A 65 18.73 11.44 7.05
CA SER A 65 18.48 11.88 8.44
C SER A 65 17.01 12.20 8.69
N ILE A 66 16.29 12.72 7.67
CA ILE A 66 14.85 12.93 7.76
C ILE A 66 14.11 11.60 7.88
N ALA A 67 14.45 10.61 7.03
CA ALA A 67 13.85 9.27 7.11
C ALA A 67 14.11 8.62 8.47
N GLU A 68 15.35 8.66 8.97
CA GLU A 68 15.71 8.10 10.29
C GLU A 68 14.97 8.77 11.45
N ASN A 69 14.75 10.08 11.39
CA ASN A 69 13.99 10.79 12.42
C ASN A 69 12.51 10.41 12.41
N ILE A 70 11.91 10.24 11.24
CA ILE A 70 10.52 9.77 11.10
C ILE A 70 10.38 8.37 11.70
N VAL A 71 11.31 7.45 11.38
CA VAL A 71 11.31 6.10 11.95
C VAL A 71 11.45 6.13 13.48
N LYS A 72 12.31 7.00 14.02
CA LYS A 72 12.49 7.15 15.48
C LYS A 72 11.27 7.73 16.19
N GLU A 73 10.62 8.72 15.59
CA GLU A 73 9.49 9.43 16.18
C GLU A 73 8.22 8.57 16.16
N TYR A 74 7.94 7.93 15.03
CA TYR A 74 6.74 7.11 14.85
C TYR A 74 6.96 5.64 15.26
N LYS A 75 8.21 5.19 15.42
CA LYS A 75 8.58 3.79 15.72
C LYS A 75 8.03 2.80 14.68
N VAL A 76 7.95 3.24 13.42
CA VAL A 76 7.48 2.44 12.28
C VAL A 76 8.62 2.34 11.27
N GLU A 77 8.89 1.14 10.75
CA GLU A 77 9.90 0.93 9.72
C GLU A 77 9.42 1.38 8.32
N GLU A 78 10.35 1.54 7.38
CA GLU A 78 10.04 1.95 6.02
C GLU A 78 9.07 0.96 5.34
N GLY A 79 7.90 1.45 4.92
CA GLY A 79 6.87 0.62 4.28
C GLY A 79 5.92 -0.08 5.24
N GLU A 80 6.06 0.16 6.55
CA GLU A 80 5.11 -0.29 7.56
C GLU A 80 4.11 0.82 7.93
N THR A 81 3.12 0.48 8.73
CA THR A 81 2.05 1.38 9.18
C THR A 81 1.73 1.10 10.64
#